data_AF-A0A7C9FZL0-F1
#
_entry.id   AF-A0A7C9FZL0-F1
#
_cell.length_a   1.000
_cell.length_b   1.000
_cell.length_c   1.000
_cell.angle_alpha   90.00
_cell.angle_beta   90.00
_cell.angle_gamma   90.00
#
_symmetry.space_group_name_H-M   'P 1'
#
loop_
_entity.id
_entity.type
_entity.pdbx_description
1 polymer ?
#
loop_
_entity_poly.entity_id
_entity_poly.type
_entity_poly.pdbx_seq_one_letter_code
_entity_poly.pdbx_strand_id
1 'polypeptide(L)'
;MSNPMTTLEQIRQVESAIKLLEMQLKAGRARPEQLEPLREQLSRLKSQALTAPNPQPAAPVAAAPVKSPRATRSVVDSYAERQAALTLEADALRQEQAKLSNLLHKVPAHQDCPELTSRIVDLQGQIEDLWDEKKFIERNGVDAQASFREETVPGGAPPVVRPLGDLQQKAVLTVELQRLREKRSKLSRKLENPKAADSKKAEWGTELAQVSRRIEELTAERYVL
;
A
#
# COMPACT_ATOMS: atom_id res chain seq x y z
N MET A 1 -39.48 -10.58 -26.42
CA MET A 1 -39.76 -11.96 -25.97
C MET A 1 -38.49 -12.48 -25.33
N SER A 2 -38.43 -12.55 -24.00
CA SER A 2 -37.25 -13.04 -23.29
C SER A 2 -37.29 -14.56 -23.29
N ASN A 3 -36.28 -15.20 -23.89
CA ASN A 3 -36.15 -16.65 -23.86
C ASN A 3 -36.03 -17.13 -22.39
N PRO A 4 -36.85 -18.09 -21.94
CA PRO A 4 -36.71 -18.63 -20.60
C PRO A 4 -35.35 -19.33 -20.49
N MET A 5 -34.50 -18.83 -19.59
CA MET A 5 -33.21 -19.42 -19.29
C MET A 5 -33.39 -20.89 -18.94
N THR A 6 -32.69 -21.78 -19.64
CA THR A 6 -32.79 -23.22 -19.41
C THR A 6 -32.26 -23.58 -18.02
N THR A 7 -32.79 -24.64 -17.41
CA THR A 7 -32.38 -25.13 -16.08
C THR A 7 -30.87 -25.39 -16.00
N LEU A 8 -30.23 -25.79 -17.11
CA LEU A 8 -28.78 -25.98 -17.20
C LEU A 8 -28.00 -24.66 -17.17
N GLU A 9 -28.51 -23.61 -17.82
CA GLU A 9 -27.91 -22.26 -17.76
C GLU A 9 -28.02 -21.66 -16.36
N GLN A 10 -29.13 -21.90 -15.66
CA GLN A 10 -29.33 -21.49 -14.27
C GLN A 10 -28.33 -22.18 -13.33
N ILE A 11 -28.10 -23.49 -13.49
CA ILE A 11 -27.08 -24.23 -12.73
C ILE A 11 -25.70 -23.62 -12.95
N ARG A 12 -25.32 -23.37 -14.21
CA ARG A 12 -24.02 -22.79 -14.56
C ARG A 12 -23.83 -21.39 -13.97
N GLN A 13 -24.89 -20.59 -13.95
CA GLN A 13 -24.88 -19.26 -13.36
C GLN A 13 -24.67 -19.31 -11.84
N VAL A 14 -25.39 -20.20 -11.14
CA VAL A 14 -25.23 -20.37 -9.69
C VAL A 14 -23.85 -20.94 -9.33
N GLU A 15 -23.30 -21.87 -10.12
CA GLU A 15 -21.94 -22.37 -9.95
C GLU A 15 -20.88 -21.26 -10.11
N SER A 16 -21.06 -20.37 -11.08
CA SER A 16 -20.17 -19.22 -11.27
C SER A 16 -20.26 -18.22 -10.10
N ALA A 17 -21.46 -18.01 -9.55
CA ALA A 17 -21.68 -17.14 -8.40
C ALA A 17 -21.03 -17.70 -7.12
N ILE A 18 -21.12 -19.02 -6.89
CA ILE A 18 -20.42 -19.69 -5.78
C ILE A 18 -18.90 -19.50 -5.91
N LYS A 19 -18.34 -19.74 -7.10
CA LYS A 19 -16.90 -19.59 -7.34
C LYS A 19 -16.41 -18.15 -7.10
N LEU A 20 -17.20 -17.16 -7.52
CA LEU A 20 -16.91 -15.75 -7.27
C LEU A 20 -16.93 -15.43 -5.77
N LEU A 21 -17.93 -15.93 -5.04
CA LEU A 21 -18.08 -15.66 -3.61
C LEU A 21 -17.01 -16.38 -2.78
N GLU A 22 -16.56 -17.57 -3.19
CA GLU A 22 -15.39 -18.26 -2.62
C GLU A 22 -14.09 -17.46 -2.82
N MET A 23 -13.91 -16.82 -3.99
CA MET A 23 -12.78 -15.91 -4.21
C MET A 23 -12.86 -14.68 -3.31
N GLN A 24 -14.06 -14.09 -3.14
CA GLN A 24 -14.27 -12.94 -2.26
C GLN A 24 -14.05 -13.29 -0.78
N LEU A 25 -14.38 -14.51 -0.36
CA LEU A 25 -14.08 -15.02 0.98
C LEU A 25 -12.57 -15.15 1.23
N LYS A 26 -11.83 -15.71 0.27
CA LYS A 26 -10.35 -15.76 0.33
C LYS A 26 -9.73 -14.37 0.42
N ALA A 27 -10.36 -13.37 -0.18
CA ALA A 27 -9.95 -11.97 -0.13
C ALA A 27 -10.46 -11.21 1.12
N GLY A 28 -11.21 -11.86 2.02
CA GLY A 28 -11.76 -11.25 3.24
C GLY A 28 -12.89 -10.24 3.02
N ARG A 29 -13.51 -10.24 1.84
CA ARG A 29 -14.53 -9.25 1.42
C ARG A 29 -15.98 -9.75 1.50
N ALA A 30 -16.18 -11.03 1.82
CA ALA A 30 -17.50 -11.65 1.94
C ALA A 30 -17.62 -12.43 3.25
N ARG A 31 -18.85 -12.73 3.68
CA ARG A 31 -19.13 -13.52 4.89
C ARG A 31 -19.48 -14.96 4.51
N PRO A 32 -19.03 -15.96 5.28
CA PRO A 32 -19.26 -17.38 4.95
C PRO A 32 -20.75 -17.74 4.93
N GLU A 33 -21.58 -17.02 5.68
CA GLU A 33 -23.04 -17.14 5.72
C GLU A 33 -23.72 -16.92 4.36
N GLN A 34 -23.05 -16.24 3.42
CA GLN A 34 -23.58 -15.95 2.08
C GLN A 34 -23.42 -17.12 1.08
N LEU A 35 -22.64 -18.16 1.42
CA LEU A 35 -22.45 -19.34 0.56
C LEU A 35 -23.58 -20.37 0.68
N GLU A 36 -24.10 -20.56 1.89
CA GLU A 36 -25.14 -21.56 2.17
C GLU A 36 -26.42 -21.41 1.30
N PRO A 37 -27.02 -20.21 1.13
CA PRO A 37 -28.21 -20.08 0.29
C PRO A 37 -27.94 -20.40 -1.19
N LEU A 38 -26.74 -20.11 -1.69
CA LEU A 38 -26.36 -20.42 -3.08
C LEU A 38 -26.14 -21.93 -3.29
N ARG A 39 -25.61 -22.63 -2.27
CA ARG A 39 -25.44 -24.09 -2.30
C ARG A 39 -26.79 -24.82 -2.25
N GLU A 40 -27.72 -24.33 -1.44
CA GLU A 40 -29.10 -24.84 -1.40
C GLU A 40 -29.84 -24.58 -2.72
N GLN A 41 -29.65 -23.41 -3.33
CA GLN A 41 -30.22 -23.12 -4.64
C GLN A 41 -29.65 -24.04 -5.73
N LEU A 42 -28.34 -24.30 -5.70
CA LEU A 42 -27.70 -25.23 -6.62
C LEU A 42 -28.22 -26.66 -6.45
N SER A 43 -28.36 -27.14 -5.20
CA SER A 43 -28.87 -28.50 -4.94
C SER A 43 -30.33 -28.66 -5.40
N ARG A 44 -31.16 -27.62 -5.20
CA ARG A 44 -32.54 -27.56 -5.70
C ARG A 44 -32.62 -27.55 -7.23
N LEU A 45 -31.76 -26.79 -7.91
CA LEU A 45 -31.74 -26.75 -9.37
C LEU A 45 -31.23 -28.08 -9.97
N LYS A 46 -30.24 -28.72 -9.33
CA LYS A 46 -29.76 -30.05 -9.74
C LYS A 46 -30.81 -31.14 -9.56
N SER A 47 -31.58 -31.12 -8.46
CA SER A 47 -32.67 -32.09 -8.25
C SER A 47 -33.84 -31.91 -9.23
N GLN A 48 -34.14 -30.66 -9.60
CA GLN A 48 -35.12 -30.35 -10.65
C GLN A 48 -34.66 -30.81 -12.04
N ALA A 49 -33.37 -30.69 -12.35
CA ALA A 49 -32.80 -31.21 -13.60
C ALA A 49 -32.83 -32.75 -13.67
N LEU A 50 -32.75 -33.45 -12.52
CA LEU A 50 -32.83 -34.91 -12.42
C LEU A 50 -34.26 -35.47 -12.58
N THR A 51 -35.30 -34.64 -12.43
CA THR A 51 -36.71 -35.07 -12.44
C THR A 51 -37.40 -34.83 -13.80
N ALA A 52 -36.73 -34.22 -14.77
CA ALA A 52 -37.28 -34.00 -16.10
C ALA A 52 -37.12 -35.25 -16.99
N PRO A 53 -38.19 -35.77 -17.63
CA PRO A 53 -38.06 -36.82 -18.63
C PRO A 53 -37.29 -36.28 -19.84
N ASN A 54 -36.17 -36.93 -20.13
CA ASN A 54 -35.21 -36.57 -21.17
C ASN A 54 -35.73 -37.04 -22.55
N PRO A 55 -36.01 -36.17 -23.53
CA PRO A 55 -36.07 -36.59 -24.93
C PRO A 55 -34.65 -36.78 -25.47
N GLN A 56 -34.46 -37.89 -26.19
CA GLN A 56 -33.21 -38.41 -26.75
C GLN A 56 -32.34 -37.38 -27.49
N PRO A 57 -31.00 -37.54 -27.45
CA PRO A 57 -30.06 -36.60 -28.03
C PRO A 57 -29.91 -36.76 -29.55
N ALA A 58 -29.99 -35.65 -30.29
CA ALA A 58 -29.48 -35.59 -31.66
C ALA A 58 -27.95 -35.57 -31.63
N ALA A 59 -27.34 -36.47 -32.40
CA ALA A 59 -25.90 -36.62 -32.51
C ALA A 59 -25.22 -35.32 -33.03
N PRO A 60 -24.19 -34.80 -32.35
CA PRO A 60 -23.35 -33.76 -32.93
C PRO A 60 -22.30 -34.41 -33.84
N VAL A 61 -22.29 -33.97 -35.11
CA VAL A 61 -21.22 -34.26 -36.07
C VAL A 61 -19.91 -33.75 -35.48
N ALA A 62 -18.98 -34.67 -35.26
CA ALA A 62 -17.65 -34.36 -34.76
C ALA A 62 -16.85 -33.59 -35.82
N ALA A 63 -16.89 -32.25 -35.75
CA ALA A 63 -15.81 -31.44 -36.31
C ALA A 63 -14.64 -31.49 -35.33
N ALA A 64 -13.56 -32.16 -35.71
CA ALA A 64 -12.33 -32.24 -34.94
C ALA A 64 -11.79 -30.83 -34.68
N PRO A 65 -11.63 -30.39 -33.42
CA PRO A 65 -10.82 -29.21 -33.14
C PRO A 65 -9.37 -29.61 -33.33
N VAL A 66 -8.75 -29.08 -34.39
CA VAL A 66 -7.30 -29.07 -34.55
C VAL A 66 -6.72 -28.29 -33.37
N LYS A 67 -6.36 -29.00 -32.30
CA LYS A 67 -5.56 -28.46 -31.21
C LYS A 67 -4.18 -28.13 -31.76
N SER A 68 -4.01 -26.89 -32.21
CA SER A 68 -2.69 -26.29 -32.24
C SER A 68 -2.23 -26.11 -30.79
N PRO A 69 -1.08 -26.65 -30.37
CA PRO A 69 -0.51 -26.33 -29.07
C PRO A 69 0.09 -24.92 -29.19
N ARG A 70 -0.75 -23.88 -29.06
CA ARG A 70 -0.23 -22.53 -28.87
C ARG A 70 0.33 -22.46 -27.46
N ALA A 71 1.64 -22.29 -27.37
CA ALA A 71 2.39 -22.14 -26.13
C ALA A 71 1.76 -21.03 -25.25
N THR A 72 0.94 -21.41 -24.27
CA THR A 72 0.31 -20.48 -23.32
C THR A 72 1.03 -20.44 -21.97
N ARG A 73 2.09 -21.24 -21.79
CA ARG A 73 2.88 -21.24 -20.54
C ARG A 73 3.70 -19.96 -20.36
N SER A 74 4.25 -19.37 -21.42
CA SER A 74 5.11 -18.19 -21.30
C SER A 74 4.38 -16.91 -20.88
N VAL A 75 3.11 -16.75 -21.25
CA VAL A 75 2.34 -15.51 -20.97
C VAL A 75 1.86 -15.45 -19.51
N VAL A 76 1.44 -16.59 -18.95
CA VAL A 76 0.98 -16.68 -17.55
C VAL A 76 2.12 -16.46 -16.56
N ASP A 77 3.32 -16.97 -16.88
CA ASP A 77 4.51 -16.76 -16.05
C ASP A 77 4.94 -15.28 -16.07
N SER A 78 4.93 -14.62 -17.23
CA SER A 78 5.24 -13.19 -17.35
C SER A 78 4.25 -12.28 -16.59
N TYR A 79 2.97 -12.69 -16.53
CA TYR A 79 1.92 -11.99 -15.80
C TYR A 79 2.14 -12.06 -14.30
N ALA A 80 2.37 -13.28 -13.77
CA ALA A 80 2.60 -13.49 -12.36
C ALA A 80 3.88 -12.80 -11.89
N GLU A 81 4.94 -12.82 -12.71
CA GLU A 81 6.20 -12.11 -12.45
C GLU A 81 6.01 -10.60 -12.39
N ARG A 82 5.28 -10.01 -13.35
CA ARG A 82 5.03 -8.55 -13.35
C ARG A 82 4.19 -8.12 -12.15
N GLN A 83 3.17 -8.90 -11.79
CA GLN A 83 2.37 -8.62 -10.59
C GLN A 83 3.16 -8.77 -9.29
N ALA A 84 4.05 -9.77 -9.21
CA ALA A 84 4.94 -9.95 -8.07
C ALA A 84 5.91 -8.77 -7.95
N ALA A 85 6.48 -8.31 -9.06
CA ALA A 85 7.37 -7.15 -9.09
C ALA A 85 6.67 -5.87 -8.61
N LEU A 86 5.47 -5.56 -9.12
CA LEU A 86 4.69 -4.40 -8.68
C LEU A 86 4.29 -4.49 -7.20
N THR A 87 3.99 -5.69 -6.72
CA THR A 87 3.66 -5.91 -5.30
C THR A 87 4.89 -5.68 -4.41
N LEU A 88 6.06 -6.18 -4.81
CA LEU A 88 7.32 -5.96 -4.08
C LEU A 88 7.69 -4.48 -4.05
N GLU A 89 7.50 -3.76 -5.16
CA GLU A 89 7.76 -2.32 -5.24
C GLU A 89 6.80 -1.52 -4.33
N ALA A 90 5.51 -1.84 -4.36
CA ALA A 90 4.51 -1.23 -3.47
C ALA A 90 4.81 -1.51 -1.98
N ASP A 91 5.25 -2.74 -1.65
CA ASP A 91 5.64 -3.11 -0.29
C ASP A 91 6.89 -2.35 0.17
N ALA A 92 7.88 -2.17 -0.71
CA ALA A 92 9.07 -1.36 -0.42
C ALA A 92 8.71 0.10 -0.14
N LEU A 93 7.86 0.70 -0.98
CA LEU A 93 7.36 2.07 -0.77
C LEU A 93 6.53 2.18 0.51
N ARG A 94 5.72 1.17 0.85
CA ARG A 94 4.99 1.13 2.13
C ARG A 94 5.90 1.05 3.34
N GLN A 95 6.97 0.25 3.28
CA GLN A 95 7.96 0.22 4.35
C GLN A 95 8.64 1.57 4.51
N GLU A 96 8.92 2.27 3.41
CA GLU A 96 9.45 3.62 3.41
C GLU A 96 8.47 4.62 4.05
N GLN A 97 7.21 4.59 3.62
CA GLN A 97 6.14 5.41 4.18
C GLN A 97 5.97 5.18 5.68
N ALA A 98 6.00 3.92 6.13
CA ALA A 98 5.92 3.56 7.54
C ALA A 98 7.11 4.09 8.34
N LYS A 99 8.34 4.03 7.79
CA LYS A 99 9.53 4.61 8.42
C LYS A 99 9.39 6.12 8.59
N LEU A 100 8.94 6.84 7.56
CA LEU A 100 8.74 8.29 7.63
C LEU A 100 7.59 8.68 8.57
N SER A 101 6.48 7.93 8.56
CA SER A 101 5.36 8.13 9.49
C SER A 101 5.79 7.93 10.95
N ASN A 102 6.59 6.89 11.24
CA ASN A 102 7.17 6.66 12.56
C ASN A 102 8.11 7.80 13.01
N LEU A 103 8.75 8.50 12.06
CA LEU A 103 9.54 9.70 12.36
C LEU A 103 8.64 10.91 12.62
N LEU A 104 7.54 11.06 11.87
CA LEU A 104 6.58 12.14 12.07
C LEU A 104 5.98 12.12 13.48
N HIS A 105 5.67 10.94 14.04
CA HIS A 105 5.21 10.81 15.43
C HIS A 105 6.23 11.27 16.48
N LYS A 106 7.52 11.35 16.14
CA LYS A 106 8.58 11.85 17.03
C LYS A 106 8.76 13.37 16.91
N VAL A 107 8.23 13.98 15.85
CA VAL A 107 8.24 15.44 15.69
C VAL A 107 7.21 16.05 16.65
N PRO A 108 7.57 17.09 17.42
CA PRO A 108 6.62 17.77 18.29
C PRO A 108 5.45 18.38 17.52
N ALA A 109 4.22 18.29 18.06
CA ALA A 109 2.98 18.72 17.37
C ALA A 109 2.91 20.22 17.00
N HIS A 110 3.80 21.04 17.55
CA HIS A 110 3.88 22.49 17.29
C HIS A 110 4.97 22.85 16.26
N GLN A 111 5.67 21.85 15.72
CA GLN A 111 6.76 22.05 14.78
C GLN A 111 6.43 21.41 13.43
N ASP A 112 6.17 22.24 12.43
CA ASP A 112 5.86 21.77 11.09
C ASP A 112 7.11 21.17 10.43
N CYS A 113 6.96 19.97 9.85
CA CYS A 113 7.97 19.30 9.05
C CYS A 113 7.42 19.04 7.64
N PRO A 114 7.28 20.08 6.82
CA PRO A 114 6.64 19.99 5.50
C PRO A 114 7.37 19.01 4.56
N GLU A 115 8.69 18.86 4.72
CA GLU A 115 9.51 17.95 3.92
C GLU A 115 9.18 16.47 4.19
N LEU A 116 8.84 16.11 5.43
CA LEU A 116 8.43 14.75 5.79
C LEU A 116 7.00 14.48 5.33
N THR A 117 6.09 15.42 5.57
CA THR A 117 4.69 15.26 5.20
C THR A 117 4.51 15.24 3.68
N SER A 118 5.23 16.08 2.93
CA SER A 118 5.20 16.06 1.46
C SER A 118 5.67 14.70 0.93
N ARG A 119 6.80 14.18 1.44
CA ARG A 119 7.32 12.88 1.00
C ARG A 119 6.37 11.72 1.34
N ILE A 120 5.68 11.76 2.48
CA ILE A 120 4.68 10.74 2.85
C ILE A 120 3.50 10.76 1.86
N VAL A 121 3.03 11.94 1.47
CA VAL A 121 1.95 12.11 0.49
C VAL A 121 2.41 11.64 -0.90
N ASP A 122 3.63 12.00 -1.32
CA ASP A 122 4.20 11.54 -2.59
C ASP A 122 4.30 10.01 -2.66
N LEU A 123 4.78 9.38 -1.58
CA LEU A 123 4.85 7.92 -1.47
C LEU A 123 3.46 7.28 -1.54
N GLN A 124 2.45 7.92 -0.96
CA GLN A 124 1.08 7.44 -1.06
C GLN A 124 0.58 7.45 -2.51
N GLY A 125 0.83 8.53 -3.25
CA GLY A 125 0.51 8.61 -4.68
C GLY A 125 1.23 7.53 -5.50
N GLN A 126 2.52 7.32 -5.27
CA GLN A 126 3.29 6.27 -5.95
C GLN A 126 2.76 4.86 -5.66
N ILE A 127 2.34 4.59 -4.42
CA ILE A 127 1.72 3.31 -4.06
C ILE A 127 0.39 3.16 -4.79
N GLU A 128 -0.46 4.18 -4.79
CA GLU A 128 -1.76 4.18 -5.48
C GLU A 128 -1.59 3.92 -6.99
N ASP A 129 -0.62 4.57 -7.63
CA ASP A 129 -0.27 4.35 -9.04
C ASP A 129 0.08 2.88 -9.32
N LEU A 130 0.92 2.25 -8.49
CA LEU A 130 1.29 0.83 -8.64
C LEU A 130 0.10 -0.10 -8.44
N TRP A 131 -0.81 0.23 -7.52
CA TRP A 131 -2.05 -0.53 -7.33
C TRP A 131 -2.97 -0.42 -8.54
N ASP A 132 -3.05 0.75 -9.15
CA ASP A 132 -3.87 0.95 -10.33
C ASP A 132 -3.25 0.32 -11.59
N GLU A 133 -1.93 0.36 -11.74
CA GLU A 133 -1.21 -0.43 -12.76
C GLU A 133 -1.46 -1.93 -12.58
N LYS A 134 -1.39 -2.43 -11.35
CA LYS A 134 -1.69 -3.84 -11.05
C LYS A 134 -3.12 -4.23 -11.42
N LYS A 135 -4.12 -3.42 -11.03
CA LYS A 135 -5.53 -3.65 -11.40
C LYS A 135 -5.76 -3.53 -12.91
N PHE A 136 -5.03 -2.64 -13.58
CA PHE A 136 -5.09 -2.49 -15.03
C PHE A 136 -4.58 -3.75 -15.73
N ILE A 137 -3.45 -4.29 -15.28
CA ILE A 137 -2.90 -5.56 -15.78
C ILE A 137 -3.88 -6.71 -15.49
N GLU A 138 -4.53 -6.75 -14.32
CA GLU A 138 -5.56 -7.76 -14.00
C GLU A 138 -6.75 -7.75 -14.98
N ARG A 139 -7.13 -6.56 -15.46
CA ARG A 139 -8.29 -6.39 -16.35
C ARG A 139 -7.96 -6.58 -17.82
N ASN A 140 -6.77 -6.15 -18.25
CA ASN A 140 -6.42 -6.01 -19.67
C ASN A 140 -5.34 -7.00 -20.13
N GLY A 141 -4.67 -7.71 -19.21
CA GLY A 141 -3.52 -8.58 -19.54
C GLY A 141 -2.21 -7.81 -19.73
N VAL A 142 -1.09 -8.54 -19.74
CA VAL A 142 0.30 -7.97 -19.75
C VAL A 142 0.65 -7.29 -21.08
N ASP A 143 0.03 -7.71 -22.18
CA ASP A 143 0.32 -7.18 -23.52
C ASP A 143 -0.33 -5.82 -23.80
N ALA A 144 -1.05 -5.24 -22.84
CA ALA A 144 -1.50 -3.86 -22.89
C ALA A 144 -0.30 -2.90 -22.63
N GLN A 145 0.69 -2.93 -23.52
CA GLN A 145 1.70 -1.86 -23.67
C GLN A 145 1.07 -0.53 -24.12
N ALA A 146 -0.23 -0.47 -24.36
CA ALA A 146 -0.96 0.75 -24.61
C ALA A 146 -1.18 1.52 -23.29
N SER A 147 -0.22 2.39 -22.99
CA SER A 147 -0.48 3.73 -22.47
C SER A 147 -1.34 3.83 -21.20
N PHE A 148 -0.88 3.26 -20.07
CA PHE A 148 -1.42 3.68 -18.76
C PHE A 148 -1.10 5.17 -18.45
N ARG A 149 -0.06 5.73 -19.10
CA ARG A 149 0.61 6.96 -18.65
C ARG A 149 0.61 8.14 -19.62
N GLU A 150 -0.16 8.11 -20.70
CA GLU A 150 -0.14 9.22 -21.67
C GLU A 150 -1.07 10.39 -21.34
N GLU A 151 -1.98 10.28 -20.36
CA GLU A 151 -3.05 11.31 -20.22
C GLU A 151 -3.21 12.04 -18.88
N THR A 152 -2.48 11.74 -17.80
CA THR A 152 -2.73 12.48 -16.53
C THR A 152 -1.48 12.72 -15.68
N VAL A 153 -0.63 13.69 -16.07
CA VAL A 153 -0.09 14.69 -15.12
C VAL A 153 0.12 16.02 -15.87
N PRO A 154 -0.81 16.99 -15.83
CA PRO A 154 -0.49 18.34 -16.24
C PRO A 154 0.38 18.99 -15.14
N GLY A 155 1.67 19.18 -15.42
CA GLY A 155 2.47 20.22 -14.77
C GLY A 155 3.20 19.91 -13.45
N GLY A 156 3.33 18.64 -13.05
CA GLY A 156 4.20 18.29 -11.92
C GLY A 156 5.64 18.12 -12.38
N ALA A 157 6.51 19.11 -12.14
CA ALA A 157 7.95 18.90 -12.26
C ALA A 157 8.35 17.63 -11.47
N PRO A 158 9.25 16.78 -11.98
CA PRO A 158 9.72 15.62 -11.22
C PRO A 158 10.22 16.13 -9.86
N PRO A 159 9.68 15.65 -8.73
CA PRO A 159 10.14 16.11 -7.43
C PRO A 159 11.63 15.86 -7.37
N VAL A 160 12.40 16.90 -7.01
CA VAL A 160 13.83 16.76 -6.72
C VAL A 160 13.91 15.70 -5.62
N VAL A 161 14.25 14.47 -6.00
CA VAL A 161 14.37 13.33 -5.09
C VAL A 161 15.60 13.62 -4.24
N ARG A 162 15.43 14.38 -3.14
CA ARG A 162 16.48 14.49 -2.14
C ARG A 162 16.73 13.07 -1.61
N PRO A 163 17.99 12.64 -1.48
CA PRO A 163 18.31 11.30 -1.02
C PRO A 163 17.59 11.02 0.29
N LEU A 164 16.99 9.85 0.41
CA LEU A 164 16.22 9.48 1.59
C LEU A 164 17.01 9.59 2.90
N GLY A 165 18.33 9.41 2.81
CA GLY A 165 19.28 9.57 3.91
C GLY A 165 19.27 10.98 4.50
N ASP A 166 19.24 12.02 3.65
CA ASP A 166 19.32 13.41 4.08
C ASP A 166 18.04 13.83 4.83
N LEU A 167 16.88 13.37 4.34
CA LEU A 167 15.59 13.58 5.00
C LEU A 167 15.52 12.90 6.37
N GLN A 168 16.01 11.66 6.47
CA GLN A 168 16.08 10.94 7.74
C GLN A 168 17.04 11.61 8.72
N GLN A 169 18.22 12.05 8.25
CA GLN A 169 19.20 12.75 9.06
C GLN A 169 18.64 14.08 9.59
N LYS A 170 17.98 14.88 8.75
CA LYS A 170 17.30 16.12 9.22
C LYS A 170 16.25 15.85 10.28
N ALA A 171 15.45 14.79 10.12
CA ALA A 171 14.45 14.42 11.10
C ALA A 171 15.08 14.05 12.45
N VAL A 172 16.16 13.24 12.43
CA VAL A 172 16.92 12.87 13.64
C VAL A 172 17.52 14.10 14.31
N LEU A 173 18.18 14.98 13.54
CA LEU A 173 18.76 16.23 14.04
C LEU A 173 17.71 17.14 14.68
N THR A 174 16.48 17.17 14.14
CA THR A 174 15.39 17.98 14.68
C THR A 174 14.95 17.48 16.06
N VAL A 175 14.83 16.16 16.24
CA VAL A 175 14.51 15.54 17.54
C VAL A 175 15.62 15.79 18.56
N GLU A 176 16.88 15.66 18.15
CA GLU A 176 18.04 15.88 19.03
C GLU A 176 18.16 17.35 19.46
N LEU A 177 17.97 18.29 18.53
CA LEU A 177 17.91 19.73 18.82
C LEU A 177 16.84 20.06 19.86
N GLN A 178 15.66 19.46 19.75
CA GLN A 178 14.60 19.67 20.72
C GLN A 178 14.98 19.16 22.11
N ARG A 179 15.54 17.94 22.21
CA ARG A 179 16.03 17.40 23.49
C ARG A 179 17.09 18.29 24.13
N LEU A 180 18.01 18.83 23.34
CA LEU A 180 19.03 19.76 23.83
C LEU A 180 18.43 21.10 24.28
N ARG A 181 17.43 21.64 23.56
CA ARG A 181 16.69 22.86 23.97
C ARG A 181 15.96 22.66 25.30
N GLU A 182 15.34 21.51 25.50
CA GLU A 182 14.72 21.16 26.79
C GLU A 182 15.77 21.02 27.90
N LYS A 183 16.91 20.39 27.63
CA LYS A 183 18.03 20.29 28.58
C LYS A 183 18.57 21.68 28.94
N ARG A 184 18.74 22.57 27.95
CA ARG A 184 19.14 23.98 28.15
C ARG A 184 18.15 24.70 29.06
N SER A 185 16.85 24.60 28.78
CA SER A 185 15.80 25.21 29.60
C SER A 185 15.82 24.69 31.06
N LYS A 186 15.98 23.38 31.26
CA LYS A 186 16.11 22.78 32.59
C LYS A 186 17.36 23.26 33.33
N LEU A 187 18.50 23.37 32.65
CA LEU A 187 19.75 23.88 33.23
C LEU A 187 19.66 25.37 33.57
N SER A 188 19.06 26.20 32.71
CA SER A 188 18.79 27.63 33.02
C SER A 188 17.95 27.77 34.28
N ARG A 189 16.83 27.02 34.39
CA ARG A 189 15.99 27.04 35.60
C ARG A 189 16.72 26.59 36.86
N LYS A 190 17.65 25.64 36.74
CA LYS A 190 18.49 25.19 37.85
C LYS A 190 19.47 26.28 38.31
N LEU A 191 20.04 27.03 37.37
CA LEU A 191 20.94 28.15 37.66
C LEU A 191 20.20 29.34 38.31
N GLU A 192 18.95 29.58 37.92
CA GLU A 192 18.08 30.61 38.52
C GLU A 192 17.67 30.29 39.96
N ASN A 193 17.87 29.06 40.45
CA ASN A 193 17.53 28.69 41.82
C ASN A 193 18.51 29.34 42.83
N PRO A 194 18.04 30.28 43.67
CA PRO A 194 18.92 30.98 44.61
C PRO A 194 19.47 30.05 45.71
N LYS A 195 18.80 28.93 45.98
CA LYS A 195 19.15 27.97 47.05
C LYS A 195 20.19 26.93 46.62
N ALA A 196 20.59 26.89 45.36
CA ALA A 196 21.59 25.93 44.89
C ALA A 196 23.00 26.32 45.36
N ALA A 197 23.79 25.30 45.73
CA ALA A 197 25.19 25.48 46.10
C ALA A 197 26.02 25.99 44.91
N ASP A 198 27.02 26.83 45.18
CA ASP A 198 27.82 27.47 44.12
C ASP A 198 28.63 26.47 43.29
N SER A 199 29.07 25.37 43.89
CA SER A 199 29.71 24.25 43.16
C SER A 199 28.77 23.63 42.11
N LYS A 200 27.49 23.43 42.48
CA LYS A 200 26.47 22.92 41.55
C LYS A 200 26.09 23.92 40.48
N LYS A 201 26.06 25.22 40.82
CA LYS A 201 25.87 26.29 39.82
C LYS A 201 27.02 26.33 38.81
N ALA A 202 28.26 26.18 39.25
CA ALA A 202 29.42 26.11 38.35
C ALA A 202 29.32 24.89 37.40
N GLU A 203 29.02 23.70 37.94
CA GLU A 203 28.78 22.48 37.14
C GLU A 203 27.67 22.70 36.08
N TRP A 204 26.50 23.18 36.49
CA TRP A 204 25.39 23.44 35.57
C TRP A 204 25.70 24.53 34.54
N GLY A 205 26.52 25.54 34.91
CA GLY A 205 26.98 26.57 34.00
C GLY A 205 27.86 25.99 32.88
N THR A 206 28.80 25.11 33.24
CA THR A 206 29.62 24.42 32.24
C THR A 206 28.79 23.49 31.34
N GLU A 207 27.85 22.74 31.91
CA GLU A 207 26.93 21.91 31.12
C GLU A 207 26.04 22.75 30.19
N LEU A 208 25.57 23.91 30.63
CA LEU A 208 24.76 24.80 29.81
C LEU A 208 25.54 25.34 28.61
N ALA A 209 26.82 25.70 28.83
CA ALA A 209 27.70 26.15 27.75
C ALA A 209 27.93 25.03 26.72
N GLN A 210 28.19 23.80 27.18
CA GLN A 210 28.34 22.63 26.30
C GLN A 210 27.07 22.33 25.50
N VAL A 211 25.91 22.36 26.15
CA VAL A 211 24.61 22.13 25.49
C VAL A 211 24.31 23.23 24.48
N SER A 212 24.62 24.49 24.79
CA SER A 212 24.38 25.63 23.89
C SER A 212 25.25 25.53 22.64
N ARG A 213 26.54 25.23 22.81
CA ARG A 213 27.45 24.95 21.69
C ARG A 213 26.96 23.78 20.83
N ARG A 214 26.51 22.69 21.45
CA ARG A 214 26.01 21.53 20.70
C ARG A 214 24.75 21.84 19.90
N ILE A 215 23.87 22.70 20.42
CA ILE A 215 22.69 23.19 19.68
C ILE A 215 23.13 23.98 18.44
N GLU A 216 24.13 24.85 18.55
CA GLU A 216 24.65 25.63 17.43
C GLU A 216 25.23 24.73 16.34
N GLU A 217 26.07 23.76 16.72
CA GLU A 217 26.66 22.76 15.82
C GLU A 217 25.58 21.98 15.06
N LEU A 218 24.61 21.39 15.76
CA LEU A 218 23.54 20.59 15.13
C LEU A 218 22.57 21.45 14.32
N THR A 219 22.39 22.73 14.68
CA THR A 219 21.59 23.66 13.89
C THR A 219 22.29 23.96 12.57
N ALA A 220 23.61 24.22 12.60
CA ALA A 220 24.40 24.43 11.39
C ALA A 220 24.41 23.18 10.49
N GLU A 221 24.60 21.99 11.07
CA GLU A 221 24.56 20.71 10.35
C GLU A 221 23.20 20.48 9.65
N ARG A 222 22.09 20.80 10.33
CA ARG A 222 20.73 20.70 9.75
C ARG A 222 20.50 21.67 8.58
N TYR A 223 21.18 22.82 8.55
CA TYR A 223 21.07 23.81 7.47
C TYR A 223 21.89 23.44 6.22
N VAL A 224 22.93 22.62 6.38
CA VAL A 224 23.82 22.19 5.28
C VAL A 224 23.25 20.99 4.53
N LEU A 225 22.53 20.11 5.22
CA LEU A 225 21.68 19.06 4.63
C LEU A 225 20.46 19.68 3.94
#